data_AF-A0A060BN98-F1
#
_entry.id   AF-A0A060BN98-F1
#
_cell.length_a   1.000
_cell.length_b   1.000
_cell.length_c   1.000
_cell.angle_alpha   90.00
_cell.angle_beta   90.00
_cell.angle_gamma   90.00
#
_symmetry.space_group_name_H-M   'P 1'
#
loop_
_entity.id
_entity.type
_entity.pdbx_description
1 polymer ?
#
loop_
_entity_poly.entity_id
_entity_poly.type
_entity_poly.pdbx_seq_one_letter_code
_entity_poly.pdbx_strand_id
1 'polypeptide(L)'
;HGVAPGFVDTHIHGFFGHATTDADFSGINAASVELARHGTTSWLPTTFTLAADEIGRDCAAIAKATEDQGPTWQGARVQGIFLEGPFSLWPMLCQNPQYLCDPDYE
;
A
#
# COMPACT_ATOMS: atom_id res chain seq x y z
N HIS A 1 14.32 21.89 -19.60
CA HIS A 1 13.99 20.87 -18.58
C HIS A 1 12.71 21.27 -17.89
N GLY A 2 11.77 20.33 -17.70
CA GLY A 2 10.51 20.58 -17.01
C GLY A 2 10.66 20.31 -15.52
N VAL A 3 10.01 21.11 -14.69
CA VAL A 3 9.87 20.88 -13.25
C VAL A 3 8.37 20.77 -12.97
N ALA A 4 7.99 19.76 -12.21
CA ALA A 4 6.62 19.53 -11.76
C ALA A 4 6.65 19.07 -10.29
N PRO A 5 5.52 19.17 -9.57
CA PRO A 5 5.35 18.44 -8.31
C PRO A 5 5.59 16.94 -8.52
N GLY A 6 6.06 16.26 -7.48
CA GLY A 6 6.17 14.81 -7.50
C GLY A 6 4.78 14.15 -7.61
N PHE A 7 4.74 12.98 -8.22
CA PHE A 7 3.49 12.23 -8.38
C PHE A 7 2.97 11.73 -7.03
N VAL A 8 1.65 11.60 -6.95
CA VAL A 8 0.94 10.96 -5.85
C VAL A 8 0.30 9.70 -6.40
N ASP A 9 0.77 8.53 -5.97
CA ASP A 9 0.20 7.26 -6.38
C ASP A 9 -0.84 6.80 -5.35
N THR A 10 -2.12 6.87 -5.72
CA THR A 10 -3.22 6.56 -4.81
C THR A 10 -3.55 5.07 -4.74
N HIS A 11 -2.98 4.23 -5.62
CA HIS A 11 -3.32 2.81 -5.70
C HIS A 11 -2.17 2.00 -6.31
N ILE A 12 -1.37 1.35 -5.46
CA ILE A 12 -0.30 0.45 -5.90
C ILE A 12 -0.11 -0.70 -4.90
N HIS A 13 -0.15 -1.93 -5.41
CA HIS A 13 -0.04 -3.16 -4.60
C HIS A 13 1.39 -3.55 -4.24
N GLY A 14 2.38 -2.90 -4.86
CA GLY A 14 3.78 -3.25 -4.71
C GLY A 14 4.63 -2.62 -5.79
N PHE A 15 5.92 -2.45 -5.50
CA PHE A 15 6.88 -1.90 -6.45
C PHE A 15 8.25 -2.53 -6.24
N PHE A 16 8.99 -2.70 -7.35
CA PHE A 16 10.37 -3.18 -7.34
C PHE A 16 10.63 -4.51 -6.59
N GLY A 17 9.69 -5.46 -6.71
CA GLY A 17 9.82 -6.80 -6.12
C GLY A 17 9.33 -6.92 -4.68
N HIS A 18 8.70 -5.87 -4.14
CA HIS A 18 8.08 -5.87 -2.81
C HIS A 18 6.58 -5.62 -2.95
N ALA A 19 5.76 -6.58 -2.49
CA ALA A 19 4.32 -6.41 -2.42
C ALA A 19 3.93 -5.82 -1.06
N THR A 20 2.90 -4.98 -1.04
CA THR A 20 2.30 -4.47 0.20
C THR A 20 1.79 -5.62 1.09
N THR A 21 1.35 -6.71 0.47
CA THR A 21 0.81 -7.92 1.11
C THR A 21 1.89 -8.90 1.60
N ASP A 22 3.18 -8.58 1.43
CA ASP A 22 4.26 -9.36 2.04
C ASP A 22 4.31 -9.16 3.57
N ALA A 23 3.52 -8.21 4.10
CA ALA A 23 3.52 -7.78 5.50
C ALA A 23 4.92 -7.43 6.02
N ASP A 24 5.79 -6.92 5.13
CA ASP A 24 7.18 -6.57 5.42
C ASP A 24 7.40 -5.06 5.29
N PHE A 25 7.58 -4.40 6.44
CA PHE A 25 7.85 -2.97 6.49
C PHE A 25 9.16 -2.58 5.75
N SER A 26 10.14 -3.48 5.70
CA SER A 26 11.41 -3.20 5.02
C SER A 26 11.23 -3.20 3.50
N GLY A 27 10.42 -4.11 2.96
CA GLY A 27 9.98 -4.10 1.57
C GLY A 27 9.17 -2.85 1.20
N ILE A 28 8.26 -2.39 2.07
CA ILE A 28 7.52 -1.13 1.86
C ILE A 28 8.47 0.08 1.78
N ASN A 29 9.50 0.11 2.63
CA ASN A 29 10.53 1.14 2.60
C ASN A 29 11.41 1.07 1.35
N ALA A 30 11.78 -0.15 0.90
CA ALA A 30 12.50 -0.34 -0.34
C ALA A 30 11.67 0.12 -1.56
N ALA A 31 10.40 -0.26 -1.63
CA ALA A 31 9.45 0.20 -2.65
C ALA A 31 9.33 1.74 -2.64
N SER A 32 9.23 2.35 -1.46
CA SER A 32 9.17 3.81 -1.29
C SER A 32 10.40 4.52 -1.85
N VAL A 33 11.61 4.00 -1.63
CA VAL A 33 12.85 4.57 -2.19
C VAL A 33 12.84 4.48 -3.71
N GLU A 34 12.43 3.35 -4.27
CA GLU A 34 12.38 3.17 -5.71
C GLU A 34 11.28 4.01 -6.37
N LEU A 35 10.12 4.17 -5.73
CA LEU A 35 9.06 5.09 -6.19
C LEU A 35 9.57 6.54 -6.33
N ALA A 36 10.35 7.03 -5.36
CA ALA A 36 10.96 8.36 -5.43
C ALA A 36 11.92 8.51 -6.61
N ARG A 37 12.71 7.47 -6.91
CA ARG A 37 13.59 7.45 -8.10
C ARG A 37 12.83 7.51 -9.42
N HIS A 38 11.55 7.13 -9.42
CA HIS A 38 10.68 7.14 -10.58
C HIS A 38 9.67 8.31 -10.58
N GLY A 39 9.83 9.28 -9.67
CA GLY A 39 9.08 10.54 -9.65
C GLY A 39 7.86 10.57 -8.73
N THR A 40 7.55 9.48 -8.03
CA THR A 40 6.48 9.43 -7.02
C THR A 40 7.00 9.89 -5.67
N THR A 41 6.41 10.93 -5.10
CA THR A 41 6.82 11.46 -3.78
C THR A 41 5.89 11.08 -2.65
N SER A 42 4.67 10.68 -2.97
CA SER A 42 3.66 10.23 -2.01
C SER A 42 2.90 9.04 -2.56
N TRP A 43 2.55 8.09 -1.71
CA TRP A 43 1.78 6.94 -2.15
C TRP A 43 0.91 6.34 -1.05
N LEU A 44 -0.09 5.56 -1.48
CA LEU A 44 -0.94 4.75 -0.64
C LEU A 44 -0.66 3.27 -0.96
N PRO A 45 0.09 2.54 -0.11
CA PRO A 45 0.23 1.10 -0.24
C PRO A 45 -1.16 0.45 -0.24
N THR A 46 -1.42 -0.37 -1.26
CA THR A 46 -2.73 -0.99 -1.45
C THR A 46 -2.71 -2.46 -1.08
N THR A 47 -3.64 -2.86 -0.22
CA THR A 47 -3.86 -4.28 0.14
C THR A 47 -4.68 -5.00 -0.94
N PHE A 48 -4.95 -6.29 -0.74
CA PHE A 48 -5.89 -7.09 -1.53
C PHE A 48 -7.06 -7.57 -0.65
N THR A 49 -8.06 -8.18 -1.29
CA THR A 49 -9.11 -8.96 -0.62
C THR A 49 -8.49 -10.24 -0.06
N LEU A 50 -8.20 -10.20 1.23
CA LEU A 50 -7.60 -11.27 2.04
C LEU A 50 -8.46 -11.52 3.29
N ALA A 51 -8.10 -12.51 4.09
CA ALA A 51 -8.73 -12.65 5.40
C ALA A 51 -8.41 -11.42 6.29
N ALA A 52 -9.31 -11.09 7.22
CA ALA A 52 -9.22 -9.87 8.02
C ALA A 52 -7.93 -9.80 8.87
N ASP A 53 -7.43 -10.93 9.35
CA ASP A 53 -6.17 -11.03 10.08
C ASP A 53 -4.97 -10.72 9.18
N GLU A 54 -5.00 -11.14 7.91
CA GLU A 54 -3.96 -10.84 6.92
C GLU A 54 -3.94 -9.35 6.58
N ILE A 55 -5.11 -8.75 6.32
CA ILE A 55 -5.25 -7.31 6.13
C ILE A 55 -4.70 -6.56 7.36
N GLY A 56 -4.99 -7.06 8.56
CA GLY A 56 -4.44 -6.52 9.81
C GLY A 56 -2.90 -6.55 9.85
N ARG A 57 -2.28 -7.63 9.39
CA ARG A 57 -0.81 -7.75 9.29
C ARG A 57 -0.22 -6.76 8.28
N ASP A 58 -0.85 -6.62 7.13
CA ASP A 58 -0.43 -5.66 6.10
C ASP A 58 -0.51 -4.22 6.63
N CYS A 59 -1.63 -3.87 7.27
CA CYS A 59 -1.81 -2.57 7.91
C CYS A 59 -0.75 -2.30 8.99
N ALA A 60 -0.42 -3.29 9.82
CA ALA A 60 0.61 -3.16 10.83
C ALA A 60 2.01 -2.95 10.21
N ALA A 61 2.32 -3.62 9.10
CA ALA A 61 3.58 -3.43 8.38
C ALA A 61 3.67 -2.02 7.76
N ILE A 62 2.58 -1.52 7.16
CA ILE A 62 2.51 -0.16 6.60
C ILE A 62 2.65 0.90 7.69
N ALA A 63 1.98 0.71 8.84
CA ALA A 63 2.10 1.60 9.99
C ALA A 63 3.56 1.67 10.49
N LYS A 64 4.20 0.50 10.65
CA LYS A 64 5.60 0.41 11.06
C LYS A 64 6.55 1.07 10.06
N ALA A 65 6.33 0.88 8.75
CA ALA A 65 7.10 1.58 7.73
C ALA A 65 6.95 3.10 7.87
N THR A 66 5.72 3.57 8.05
CA THR A 66 5.41 5.01 8.23
C THR A 66 6.11 5.61 9.45
N GLU A 67 6.15 4.90 10.58
CA GLU A 67 6.88 5.31 11.79
C GLU A 67 8.40 5.40 11.55
N ASP A 68 8.96 4.51 10.74
CA ASP A 68 10.39 4.50 10.37
C ASP A 68 10.76 5.64 9.39
N GLN A 69 9.77 6.17 8.65
CA GLN A 69 9.94 7.28 7.69
C GLN A 69 10.07 8.65 8.38
N GLY A 70 11.11 8.81 9.19
CA GLY A 70 11.39 10.02 9.96
C GLY A 70 11.70 11.28 9.11
N PRO A 71 12.14 12.38 9.75
CA PRO A 71 12.38 13.66 9.07
C PRO A 71 13.42 13.60 7.95
N THR A 72 14.37 12.66 8.04
CA THR A 72 15.46 12.46 7.07
C THR A 72 15.14 11.42 5.99
N TRP A 73 13.88 10.95 5.91
CA TRP A 73 13.45 9.99 4.91
C TRP A 73 13.62 10.53 3.48
N GLN A 74 14.17 9.71 2.59
CA GLN A 74 14.49 10.08 1.19
C GLN A 74 13.66 9.32 0.14
N GLY A 75 12.71 8.47 0.56
CA GLY A 75 11.78 7.80 -0.35
C GLY A 75 10.44 8.52 -0.47
N ALA A 76 9.55 7.98 -1.31
CA ALA A 76 8.15 8.37 -1.35
C ALA A 76 7.54 8.17 0.03
N ARG A 77 6.74 9.14 0.50
CA ARG A 77 6.11 9.04 1.81
C ARG A 77 4.79 8.31 1.73
N VAL A 78 4.59 7.36 2.63
CA VAL A 78 3.28 6.74 2.84
C VAL A 78 2.33 7.79 3.42
N GLN A 79 1.16 7.98 2.79
CA GLN A 79 0.15 8.98 3.22
C GLN A 79 -1.12 8.35 3.83
N GLY A 80 -1.14 7.04 3.97
CA GLY A 80 -2.29 6.26 4.42
C GLY A 80 -2.26 4.86 3.82
N ILE A 81 -3.42 4.20 3.81
CA ILE A 81 -3.61 2.85 3.27
C ILE A 81 -4.79 2.89 2.32
N PHE A 82 -4.65 2.27 1.15
CA PHE A 82 -5.81 1.94 0.31
C PHE A 82 -6.21 0.49 0.63
N LEU A 83 -7.40 0.30 1.20
CA LEU A 83 -7.97 -1.03 1.41
C LEU A 83 -8.77 -1.44 0.17
N GLU A 84 -8.18 -2.29 -0.67
CA GLU A 84 -8.90 -2.85 -1.83
C GLU A 84 -9.56 -4.17 -1.45
N GLY A 85 -10.78 -4.05 -0.94
CA GLY A 85 -11.50 -5.14 -0.31
C GLY A 85 -11.41 -5.11 1.22
N PRO A 86 -11.95 -6.12 1.92
CA PRO A 86 -12.68 -7.27 1.37
C PRO A 86 -14.11 -6.90 0.92
N PHE A 87 -14.55 -5.66 1.20
CA PHE A 87 -15.88 -5.18 0.88
C PHE A 87 -15.99 -4.74 -0.57
N SER A 88 -16.54 -5.61 -1.43
CA SER A 88 -16.80 -5.27 -2.83
C SER A 88 -18.02 -6.00 -3.40
N LEU A 89 -18.81 -5.27 -4.19
CA LEU A 89 -20.05 -5.75 -4.81
C LEU A 89 -19.81 -6.52 -6.12
N TRP A 90 -18.58 -6.54 -6.63
CA TRP A 90 -18.23 -7.21 -7.88
C TRP A 90 -16.92 -7.98 -7.72
N PRO A 91 -16.83 -9.25 -8.17
CA PRO A 91 -15.56 -9.95 -8.21
C PRO A 91 -14.65 -9.26 -9.23
N MET A 92 -13.82 -8.32 -8.75
CA MET A 92 -12.72 -7.74 -9.52
C MET A 92 -11.75 -8.88 -9.84
N LEU A 93 -11.33 -8.95 -11.11
CA LEU A 93 -10.74 -10.15 -11.74
C LEU A 93 -9.60 -10.83 -10.94
N CYS A 94 -8.80 -10.06 -10.20
CA CYS A 94 -7.65 -10.55 -9.44
C CYS A 94 -7.88 -10.70 -7.93
N GLN A 95 -9.11 -10.46 -7.43
CA GLN A 95 -9.45 -10.59 -6.01
C GLN A 95 -9.85 -12.05 -5.69
N ASN A 96 -9.46 -12.55 -4.51
CA ASN A 96 -9.85 -13.88 -4.08
C ASN A 96 -11.34 -13.89 -3.65
N PRO A 97 -12.25 -14.57 -4.37
CA PRO A 97 -13.68 -14.53 -4.07
C PRO A 97 -14.05 -15.10 -2.70
N GLN A 98 -13.18 -15.95 -2.12
CA GLN A 98 -13.40 -16.53 -0.79
C GLN A 98 -13.50 -15.48 0.30
N TYR A 99 -12.79 -14.37 0.16
CA TYR A 99 -12.72 -13.33 1.18
C TYR A 99 -13.58 -12.11 0.85
N LEU A 100 -14.31 -12.12 -0.26
CA LEU A 100 -15.28 -11.07 -0.56
C LEU A 100 -16.45 -11.18 0.43
N CYS A 101 -16.79 -10.06 1.05
CA CYS A 101 -17.94 -9.96 1.94
C CYS A 101 -18.60 -8.60 1.85
N ASP A 102 -19.85 -8.50 2.30
CA ASP A 102 -20.46 -7.20 2.56
C ASP A 102 -19.91 -6.63 3.88
N PRO A 103 -19.77 -5.30 3.99
CA PRO A 103 -19.41 -4.68 5.25
C PRO A 103 -20.53 -4.91 6.29
N ASP A 104 -20.13 -5.27 7.51
CA ASP A 104 -21.01 -5.36 8.68
C ASP A 104 -20.64 -4.25 9.68
N TYR A 105 -21.65 -3.69 10.34
CA TYR A 105 -21.51 -2.59 11.30
C TYR A 105 -21.67 -3.03 12.75
N GLU A 106 -22.15 -4.26 12.98
CA GLU A 106 -22.27 -4.90 14.30
C GLU A 106 -20.95 -5.56 14.75
#